data_AF-A0A1J3IA89-F1
#
_entry.id   AF-A0A1J3IA89-F1
#
_cell.length_a   1.000
_cell.length_b   1.000
_cell.length_c   1.000
_cell.angle_alpha   90.00
_cell.angle_beta   90.00
_cell.angle_gamma   90.00
#
_symmetry.space_group_name_H-M   'P 1'
#
loop_
_entity.id
_entity.type
_entity.pdbx_description
1 polymer ?
#
loop_
_entity_poly.entity_id
_entity_poly.type
_entity_poly.pdbx_seq_one_letter_code
_entity_poly.pdbx_strand_id
1 'polypeptide(L)'
;AVRFSYAAHLMLVFPIVFYPLRVNIDGLLFPTAPSLTTSNLRFGSITAGLIAVIFVGANFIPSIWDAFQFTGATASVCIGFIFPSAVVLKDRRNRATNRDKTIAIFMIVLAVFSNAIAIYSDAYALFKKT
;
A
#
# COMPACT_ATOMS: atom_id res chain seq x y z
N ALA A 1 29.37 8.83 10.14
CA ALA A 1 29.30 8.83 8.66
C ALA A 1 28.11 8.02 8.13
N VAL A 2 28.01 6.71 8.38
CA VAL A 2 26.98 5.82 7.80
C VAL A 2 25.54 6.24 8.11
N ARG A 3 25.22 6.60 9.37
CA ARG A 3 23.87 7.07 9.77
C ARG A 3 23.46 8.38 9.09
N PHE A 4 24.41 9.28 8.87
CA PHE A 4 24.18 10.56 8.18
C PHE A 4 23.89 10.35 6.69
N SER A 5 24.65 9.46 6.04
CA SER A 5 24.41 9.09 4.65
C SER A 5 23.02 8.44 4.47
N TYR A 6 22.63 7.56 5.39
CA TYR A 6 21.30 6.95 5.37
C TYR A 6 20.18 7.98 5.58
N ALA A 7 20.34 8.91 6.54
CA ALA A 7 19.37 9.97 6.78
C ALA A 7 19.22 10.89 5.56
N ALA A 8 20.34 11.28 4.93
CA ALA A 8 20.33 12.09 3.71
C ALA A 8 19.64 11.36 2.55
N HIS A 9 19.89 10.06 2.40
CA HIS A 9 19.21 9.24 1.39
C HIS A 9 17.70 9.18 1.63
N LEU A 10 17.26 8.89 2.85
CA LEU A 10 15.83 8.87 3.19
C LEU A 10 15.17 10.24 2.97
N MET A 11 15.85 11.33 3.31
CA MET A 11 15.35 12.69 3.10
C MET A 11 15.12 13.01 1.62
N LEU A 12 15.95 12.47 0.73
CA LEU A 12 15.83 12.67 -0.73
C LEU A 12 14.82 11.73 -1.37
N VAL A 13 14.76 10.47 -0.94
CA VAL A 13 13.81 9.49 -1.48
C VAL A 13 12.38 9.78 -1.05
N PHE A 14 12.19 10.31 0.16
CA PHE A 14 10.87 10.64 0.69
C PHE A 14 10.03 11.50 -0.27
N PRO A 15 10.47 12.69 -0.75
CA PRO A 15 9.67 13.50 -1.65
C PRO A 15 9.40 12.82 -3.01
N ILE A 16 10.32 11.98 -3.49
CA ILE A 16 10.16 11.25 -4.76
C ILE A 16 8.99 10.25 -4.66
N VAL A 17 8.86 9.55 -3.53
CA VAL A 17 7.76 8.59 -3.29
C VAL A 17 6.48 9.28 -2.84
N PHE A 18 6.59 10.37 -2.08
CA PHE A 18 5.44 11.10 -1.54
C PHE A 18 4.65 11.85 -2.62
N TYR A 19 5.32 12.32 -3.66
CA TYR A 19 4.67 13.01 -4.78
C TYR A 19 3.60 12.17 -5.51
N PRO A 20 3.90 10.96 -6.03
CA PRO A 20 2.87 10.13 -6.67
C PRO A 20 1.81 9.69 -5.68
N LEU A 21 2.14 9.41 -4.41
CA LEU A 21 1.16 9.07 -3.38
C LEU A 21 0.12 10.19 -3.21
N ARG A 22 0.58 11.46 -3.14
CA ARG A 22 -0.30 12.63 -3.08
C ARG A 22 -1.23 12.71 -4.30
N VAL A 23 -0.68 12.53 -5.51
CA VAL A 23 -1.48 12.60 -6.75
C VAL A 23 -2.51 11.47 -6.81
N ASN A 24 -2.16 10.26 -6.38
CA ASN A 24 -3.10 9.14 -6.32
C ASN A 24 -4.23 9.37 -5.29
N ILE A 25 -3.90 9.88 -4.10
CA ILE A 25 -4.90 10.22 -3.07
C ILE A 25 -5.81 11.34 -3.57
N ASP A 26 -5.26 12.35 -4.23
CA ASP A 26 -6.06 13.43 -4.77
C ASP A 26 -7.04 12.95 -5.86
N GLY A 27 -6.57 12.12 -6.80
CA GLY A 27 -7.42 11.52 -7.81
C GLY A 27 -8.47 10.57 -7.25
N LEU A 28 -8.18 9.91 -6.12
CA LEU A 28 -9.13 9.03 -5.42
C LEU A 28 -10.21 9.81 -4.68
N LEU A 29 -9.85 10.88 -3.96
CA LEU A 29 -10.78 11.67 -3.16
C LEU A 29 -11.59 12.69 -3.97
N PHE A 30 -11.04 13.17 -5.08
CA PHE A 30 -11.63 14.23 -5.88
C PHE A 30 -11.51 13.93 -7.39
N PRO A 31 -12.22 12.91 -7.88
CA PRO A 31 -12.10 12.43 -9.26
C PRO A 31 -12.56 13.44 -10.33
N THR A 32 -13.34 14.46 -9.96
CA THR A 32 -13.97 15.42 -10.89
C THR A 32 -13.39 16.84 -10.78
N ALA A 33 -12.41 17.06 -9.90
CA ALA A 33 -11.95 18.41 -9.61
C ALA A 33 -10.78 18.87 -10.51
N PRO A 34 -10.68 20.19 -10.81
CA PRO A 34 -9.60 20.74 -11.63
C PRO A 34 -8.22 20.59 -10.98
N SER A 35 -7.17 20.73 -11.80
CA SER A 35 -5.79 20.40 -11.45
C SER A 35 -5.33 21.00 -10.12
N LEU A 36 -4.56 20.20 -9.38
CA LEU A 36 -4.01 20.49 -8.05
C LEU A 36 -3.35 21.86 -7.89
N THR A 37 -2.87 22.42 -9.00
CA THR A 37 -2.21 23.72 -9.15
C THR A 37 -3.10 24.93 -8.85
N THR A 38 -4.43 24.79 -8.81
CA THR A 38 -5.34 25.94 -8.62
C THR A 38 -5.71 26.19 -7.15
N SER A 39 -5.54 25.22 -6.23
CA SER A 39 -5.92 25.40 -4.81
C SER A 39 -4.84 24.99 -3.82
N ASN A 40 -4.11 25.99 -3.30
CA ASN A 40 -3.08 25.82 -2.27
C ASN A 40 -3.62 25.16 -0.98
N LEU A 41 -4.89 25.39 -0.64
CA LEU A 41 -5.55 24.81 0.54
C LEU A 41 -5.76 23.30 0.42
N ARG A 42 -6.10 22.79 -0.77
CA ARG A 42 -6.28 21.34 -0.99
C ARG A 42 -4.94 20.61 -1.02
N PHE A 43 -3.94 21.22 -1.66
CA PHE A 43 -2.58 20.72 -1.64
C PHE A 43 -2.02 20.64 -0.21
N GLY A 44 -2.25 21.69 0.58
CA GLY A 44 -1.85 21.76 1.99
C GLY A 44 -2.57 20.72 2.85
N SER A 45 -3.89 20.59 2.73
CA SER A 45 -4.67 19.65 3.54
C SER A 45 -4.34 18.18 3.27
N ILE A 46 -4.16 17.78 2.01
CA ILE A 46 -3.75 16.40 1.68
C ILE A 46 -2.35 16.11 2.24
N THR A 47 -1.42 17.06 2.10
CA THR A 47 -0.06 16.91 2.63
C THR A 47 -0.06 16.86 4.16
N ALA A 48 -0.79 17.75 4.82
CA ALA A 48 -0.91 17.78 6.28
C ALA A 48 -1.54 16.49 6.81
N GLY A 49 -2.62 16.01 6.18
CA GLY A 49 -3.27 14.75 6.53
C GLY A 49 -2.33 13.56 6.38
N LEU A 50 -1.60 13.48 5.26
CA LEU A 50 -0.68 12.37 4.99
C LEU A 50 0.53 12.38 5.94
N ILE A 51 1.10 13.56 6.24
CA ILE A 51 2.17 13.70 7.25
C ILE A 51 1.64 13.33 8.64
N ALA A 52 0.43 13.76 9.01
CA ALA A 52 -0.15 13.42 10.30
C ALA A 52 -0.33 11.90 10.46
N VAL A 53 -0.83 11.21 9.43
CA VAL A 53 -0.97 9.74 9.46
C VAL A 53 0.39 9.04 9.60
N ILE A 54 1.41 9.47 8.84
CA ILE A 54 2.76 8.91 8.95
C ILE A 54 3.36 9.17 10.33
N PHE A 55 3.18 10.36 10.88
CA PHE A 55 3.67 10.72 12.21
C PHE A 55 3.02 9.87 13.30
N VAL A 56 1.70 9.71 13.25
CA VAL A 56 0.97 8.84 14.18
C VAL A 56 1.46 7.40 14.07
N GLY A 57 1.57 6.85 12.85
CA GLY A 57 2.08 5.49 12.63
C GLY A 57 3.50 5.29 13.16
N ALA A 58 4.39 6.26 12.96
CA ALA A 58 5.77 6.21 13.46
C ALA A 58 5.86 6.23 15.00
N ASN A 59 4.90 6.84 15.69
CA ASN A 59 4.85 6.81 17.17
C ASN A 59 4.37 5.45 17.71
N PHE A 60 3.45 4.78 17.01
CA PHE A 60 2.88 3.50 17.46
C PHE A 60 3.70 2.28 17.06
N ILE A 61 4.45 2.34 15.96
CA ILE A 61 5.21 1.20 15.43
C ILE A 61 6.71 1.53 15.45
N PRO A 62 7.42 1.25 16.55
CA PRO A 62 8.84 1.56 16.69
C PRO A 62 9.75 0.66 15.84
N SER A 63 9.22 -0.44 15.30
CA SER A 63 9.95 -1.40 14.47
C SER A 63 9.64 -1.22 12.98
N ILE A 64 10.65 -0.85 12.19
CA ILE A 64 10.54 -0.75 10.72
C ILE A 64 10.23 -2.13 10.11
N TRP A 65 10.73 -3.20 10.72
CA TRP A 65 10.54 -4.57 10.24
C TRP A 65 9.06 -4.97 10.26
N ASP A 66 8.34 -4.60 11.32
CA ASP A 66 6.92 -4.93 11.48
C ASP A 66 6.07 -4.17 10.45
N ALA A 67 6.41 -2.91 10.19
CA ALA A 67 5.76 -2.10 9.16
C ALA A 67 6.00 -2.66 7.75
N PHE A 68 7.23 -3.10 7.45
CA PHE A 68 7.57 -3.68 6.14
C PHE A 68 6.95 -5.07 5.94
N GLN A 69 6.91 -5.90 6.98
CA GLN A 69 6.30 -7.22 6.91
C GLN A 69 4.79 -7.12 6.72
N PHE A 70 4.13 -6.25 7.49
CA PHE A 70 2.69 -6.01 7.35
C PHE A 70 2.32 -5.42 5.97
N THR A 71 3.03 -4.36 5.55
CA THR A 71 2.78 -3.72 4.24
C THR A 71 3.13 -4.65 3.09
N GLY A 72 4.22 -5.41 3.23
CA GLY A 72 4.65 -6.40 2.24
C GLY A 72 3.64 -7.54 2.10
N ALA A 73 3.19 -8.10 3.23
CA ALA A 73 2.17 -9.15 3.23
C ALA A 73 0.88 -8.66 2.57
N THR A 74 0.38 -7.48 2.90
CA THR A 74 -0.88 -6.96 2.36
C THR A 74 -0.75 -6.43 0.93
N ALA A 75 0.06 -5.38 0.71
CA ALA A 75 0.10 -4.67 -0.56
C ALA A 75 0.72 -5.50 -1.69
N SER A 76 1.78 -6.26 -1.42
CA SER A 76 2.41 -7.11 -2.44
C SER A 76 1.47 -8.21 -2.90
N VAL A 77 0.74 -8.84 -1.99
CA VAL A 77 -0.19 -9.92 -2.32
C VAL A 77 -1.40 -9.39 -3.10
N CYS A 78 -1.92 -8.23 -2.71
CA CYS A 78 -3.00 -7.55 -3.43
C CYS A 78 -2.62 -7.25 -4.89
N ILE A 79 -1.43 -6.69 -5.12
CA ILE A 79 -0.98 -6.30 -6.46
C ILE A 79 -0.51 -7.50 -7.27
N GLY A 80 0.24 -8.42 -6.65
CA GLY A 80 0.92 -9.53 -7.33
C GLY A 80 0.02 -10.74 -7.61
N PHE A 81 -1.00 -11.00 -6.79
CA PHE A 81 -1.84 -12.20 -6.92
C PHE A 81 -3.30 -11.86 -7.13
N ILE A 82 -3.87 -10.97 -6.31
CA ILE A 82 -5.32 -10.70 -6.33
C ILE A 82 -5.70 -9.88 -7.57
N PHE A 83 -4.99 -8.79 -7.85
CA PHE A 83 -5.27 -7.92 -9.00
C PHE A 83 -5.23 -8.66 -10.35
N PRO A 84 -4.17 -9.39 -10.74
CA PRO A 84 -4.15 -10.11 -12.01
C PRO A 84 -5.23 -11.19 -12.08
N SER A 85 -5.48 -11.90 -10.97
CA SER A 85 -6.55 -12.90 -10.90
C SER A 85 -7.93 -12.28 -11.11
N ALA A 86 -8.18 -11.11 -10.54
CA ALA A 86 -9.42 -10.36 -10.73
C ALA A 86 -9.57 -9.86 -12.18
N VAL A 87 -8.47 -9.46 -12.83
CA VAL A 87 -8.49 -9.06 -14.25
C VAL A 87 -8.84 -10.24 -15.15
N VAL A 88 -8.28 -11.44 -14.89
CA VAL A 88 -8.61 -12.67 -15.62
C VAL A 88 -10.09 -13.05 -15.42
N LEU A 89 -10.62 -12.91 -14.21
CA LEU A 89 -12.04 -13.18 -13.93
C LEU A 89 -13.00 -12.17 -14.57
N LYS A 90 -12.60 -10.90 -14.66
CA LYS A 90 -13.39 -9.81 -15.26
C LYS A 90 -13.35 -9.81 -16.80
N ASP A 91 -12.73 -10.81 -17.43
CA ASP A 91 -12.56 -10.85 -18.89
C ASP A 91 -13.91 -10.82 -19.65
N ARG A 92 -14.26 -9.64 -20.17
CA ARG A 92 -15.47 -9.39 -20.98
C ARG A 92 -15.37 -10.00 -22.38
N ARG A 93 -14.17 -10.31 -22.87
CA ARG A 93 -13.95 -10.90 -24.20
C ARG A 93 -13.97 -12.44 -24.20
N ASN A 94 -14.18 -13.07 -23.04
CA ASN A 94 -14.26 -14.53 -22.85
C ASN A 94 -13.14 -15.30 -23.59
N ARG A 95 -11.92 -14.73 -23.57
CA ARG A 95 -10.68 -15.34 -24.09
C ARG A 95 -10.03 -16.22 -23.02
N ALA A 96 -10.37 -16.04 -21.75
CA ALA A 96 -9.92 -16.89 -20.64
C ALA A 96 -10.57 -18.28 -20.65
N THR A 97 -9.74 -19.32 -20.60
CA THR A 97 -10.20 -20.72 -20.53
C THR A 97 -10.80 -21.00 -19.14
N ASN A 98 -11.71 -21.97 -19.04
CA ASN A 98 -12.27 -22.39 -17.74
C ASN A 98 -11.18 -22.81 -16.73
N ARG A 99 -10.05 -23.33 -17.20
CA ARG A 99 -8.86 -23.63 -16.37
C ARG A 99 -8.23 -22.36 -15.79
N ASP A 100 -8.09 -21.30 -16.59
CA ASP A 100 -7.50 -20.03 -16.14
C ASP A 100 -8.37 -19.37 -15.06
N LYS A 101 -9.70 -19.47 -15.20
CA LYS A 101 -10.65 -19.00 -14.19
C LYS A 101 -10.52 -19.79 -12.88
N THR A 102 -10.39 -21.11 -12.93
CA THR A 102 -10.15 -21.94 -11.74
C THR A 102 -8.82 -21.59 -11.06
N ILE A 103 -7.74 -21.41 -11.84
CA ILE A 103 -6.42 -21.02 -11.30
C ILE A 103 -6.51 -19.65 -10.63
N ALA A 104 -7.16 -18.68 -11.25
CA ALA A 104 -7.33 -17.34 -10.70
C ALA A 104 -8.15 -17.34 -9.39
N ILE A 105 -9.23 -18.12 -9.30
CA ILE A 105 -9.98 -18.29 -8.05
C ILE A 105 -9.09 -18.91 -6.97
N PHE A 106 -8.35 -19.97 -7.32
CA PHE A 106 -7.44 -20.63 -6.39
C PHE A 106 -6.34 -19.70 -5.88
N MET A 107 -5.77 -18.86 -6.76
CA MET A 107 -4.79 -17.84 -6.40
C MET A 107 -5.35 -16.82 -5.42
N ILE A 108 -6.58 -16.34 -5.61
CA ILE A 108 -7.24 -15.42 -4.67
C ILE A 108 -7.43 -16.08 -3.30
N VAL A 109 -7.93 -17.31 -3.28
CA VAL A 109 -8.16 -18.04 -2.02
C VAL A 109 -6.85 -18.22 -1.25
N LEU A 110 -5.80 -18.73 -1.90
CA LEU A 110 -4.49 -18.89 -1.27
C LEU A 110 -3.90 -17.56 -0.79
N ALA A 111 -4.03 -16.51 -1.60
CA ALA A 111 -3.56 -15.18 -1.26
C ALA A 111 -4.22 -14.64 0.02
N VAL A 112 -5.55 -14.79 0.14
CA VAL A 112 -6.32 -14.36 1.32
C VAL A 112 -5.93 -15.16 2.56
N PHE A 113 -5.84 -16.49 2.45
CA PHE A 113 -5.42 -17.34 3.57
C PHE A 113 -4.00 -17.00 4.04
N SER A 114 -3.06 -16.84 3.10
CA SER A 114 -1.69 -16.45 3.42
C SER A 114 -1.62 -15.09 4.11
N ASN A 115 -2.40 -14.10 3.63
CA ASN A 115 -2.50 -12.80 4.28
C ASN A 115 -3.04 -12.90 5.70
N ALA A 116 -4.12 -13.66 5.90
CA ALA A 116 -4.72 -13.83 7.22
C ALA A 116 -3.72 -14.43 8.22
N ILE A 117 -2.94 -15.43 7.80
CA ILE A 117 -1.90 -16.06 8.64
C ILE A 117 -0.77 -15.07 8.95
N ALA A 118 -0.30 -14.32 7.94
CA ALA A 118 0.76 -13.33 8.10
C ALA A 118 0.34 -12.21 9.06
N ILE A 119 -0.85 -11.64 8.87
CA ILE A 119 -1.39 -10.58 9.74
C ILE A 119 -1.58 -11.11 11.16
N TYR A 120 -2.12 -12.32 11.33
CA TYR A 120 -2.30 -12.91 12.65
C TYR A 120 -0.96 -13.12 13.36
N SER A 121 0.05 -13.62 12.65
CA SER A 121 1.39 -13.81 13.18
C SER A 121 2.05 -12.48 13.58
N ASP A 122 1.95 -11.46 12.74
CA ASP A 122 2.53 -10.13 13.00
C ASP A 122 1.82 -9.42 14.14
N ALA A 123 0.48 -9.49 14.19
CA ALA A 123 -0.32 -8.92 15.26
C ALA A 123 -0.03 -9.60 16.61
N TYR A 124 0.09 -10.93 16.62
CA TYR A 124 0.44 -11.68 17.83
C TYR A 124 1.86 -11.36 18.31
N ALA A 125 2.82 -11.23 17.38
CA ALA A 125 4.19 -10.84 17.71
C ALA A 125 4.25 -9.41 18.29
N LEU A 126 3.45 -8.48 17.77
CA LEU A 126 3.33 -7.12 18.28
C LEU A 126 2.71 -7.10 19.70
N PHE A 127 1.61 -7.84 19.90
CA PHE A 127 0.92 -7.92 21.19
C PHE A 127 1.73 -8.62 22.28
N LYS A 128 2.50 -9.66 21.94
CA LYS A 128 3.33 -10.37 22.91
C LYS A 128 4.58 -9.60 23.33
N LYS A 129 5.01 -8.63 22.52
CA LYS A 129 6.21 -7.80 22.75
C LYS A 129 5.90 -6.52 23.56
N THR A 130 4.61 -6.19 23.70
CA THR A 130 4.10 -5.13 24.59
C THR A 130 3.90 -5.70 25.99
#